data_AF-R0IS79-F1
#
_entry.id   AF-R0IS79-F1
#
_cell.length_a   1.000
_cell.length_b   1.000
_cell.length_c   1.000
_cell.angle_alpha   90.00
_cell.angle_beta   90.00
_cell.angle_gamma   90.00
#
_symmetry.space_group_name_H-M   'P 1'
#
loop_
_entity.id
_entity.type
_entity.pdbx_description
1 polymer ?
#
loop_
_entity_poly.entity_id
_entity_poly.type
_entity_poly.pdbx_seq_one_letter_code
_entity_poly.pdbx_strand_id
1 'polypeptide(L)'
;MPLASDNEPQSPTKPLASHGLHLQVNFLWTKFRNEISAKRPNGSVLPLYVMHCRPTKPQLRYERASDKTYIGKGSINTFSISGDCIIHGQEVILKPLKRWKTQYNYLSHALGGLPVSWIADCTLKLWNFVCINSDTQEPIAKFSVNFWALKEVGNIYFAKFEEAIDERLRDEVVITGLTLLYIMTTRINNPFNLPGAAFAKPGRVEGDKNSTASSMENEPVMQGVK
;
A
#
# COMPACT_ATOMS: atom_id res chain seq x y z
N MET A 1 25.07 -21.18 -36.42
CA MET A 1 25.02 -20.41 -35.16
C MET A 1 24.60 -18.98 -35.48
N PRO A 2 23.47 -18.49 -34.97
CA PRO A 2 23.26 -17.08 -34.74
C PRO A 2 23.20 -16.76 -33.25
N LEU A 3 23.73 -15.58 -32.91
CA LEU A 3 23.95 -15.05 -31.57
C LEU A 3 22.65 -14.75 -30.84
N ALA A 4 22.71 -14.91 -29.51
CA ALA A 4 21.64 -14.64 -28.56
C ALA A 4 21.15 -13.18 -28.67
N SER A 5 19.83 -13.03 -28.79
CA SER A 5 19.14 -11.75 -28.64
C SER A 5 19.16 -11.38 -27.17
N ASP A 6 19.70 -10.20 -26.86
CA ASP A 6 19.66 -9.58 -25.55
C ASP A 6 18.21 -9.45 -25.05
N ASN A 7 17.90 -10.13 -23.95
CA ASN A 7 16.68 -9.92 -23.19
C ASN A 7 16.84 -8.63 -22.37
N GLU A 8 16.31 -7.51 -22.89
CA GLU A 8 16.02 -6.35 -22.05
C GLU A 8 15.01 -6.73 -20.96
N PRO A 9 15.16 -6.21 -19.73
CA PRO A 9 14.15 -6.39 -18.69
C PRO A 9 12.88 -5.63 -19.07
N GLN A 10 11.87 -6.37 -19.52
CA GLN A 10 10.51 -5.85 -19.73
C GLN A 10 10.01 -5.22 -18.43
N SER A 11 9.88 -3.89 -18.41
CA SER A 11 9.14 -3.17 -17.37
C SER A 11 7.66 -3.56 -17.46
N PRO A 12 7.05 -4.20 -16.44
CA PRO A 12 5.68 -4.63 -16.56
C PRO A 12 4.78 -3.58 -15.91
N THR A 13 4.40 -2.54 -16.63
CA THR A 13 3.13 -1.86 -16.31
C THR A 13 2.58 -1.18 -17.56
N LYS A 14 1.52 -1.75 -18.15
CA LYS A 14 0.68 -1.01 -19.09
C LYS A 14 0.24 0.31 -18.43
N PRO A 15 0.30 1.47 -19.11
CA PRO A 15 -0.21 2.71 -18.56
C PRO A 15 -1.68 2.54 -18.18
N LEU A 16 -2.04 2.80 -16.92
CA LEU A 16 -3.44 2.89 -16.53
C LEU A 16 -4.10 3.99 -17.37
N ALA A 17 -5.17 3.65 -18.08
CA ALA A 17 -5.84 4.56 -18.99
C ALA A 17 -6.31 5.83 -18.28
N SER A 18 -6.22 6.98 -18.94
CA SER A 18 -6.66 8.30 -18.46
C SER A 18 -8.18 8.45 -18.25
N HIS A 19 -8.92 7.35 -18.28
CA HIS A 19 -10.37 7.30 -18.30
C HIS A 19 -11.00 6.79 -16.99
N GLY A 20 -10.22 6.17 -16.09
CA GLY A 20 -10.72 5.71 -14.80
C GLY A 20 -10.97 6.84 -13.78
N LEU A 21 -11.53 6.49 -12.61
CA LEU A 21 -11.69 7.45 -11.51
C LEU A 21 -10.33 8.07 -11.16
N HIS A 22 -10.28 9.39 -11.15
CA HIS A 22 -9.08 10.15 -10.85
C HIS A 22 -9.27 10.94 -9.55
N LEU A 23 -8.45 10.65 -8.54
CA LEU A 23 -8.38 11.42 -7.31
C LEU A 23 -7.12 12.28 -7.28
N GLN A 24 -7.28 13.56 -7.03
CA GLN A 24 -6.20 14.50 -6.78
C GLN A 24 -5.90 14.55 -5.28
N VAL A 25 -4.61 14.47 -4.93
CA VAL A 25 -4.10 14.59 -3.56
C VAL A 25 -3.32 15.89 -3.42
N ASN A 26 -3.87 16.82 -2.64
CA ASN A 26 -3.24 18.09 -2.33
C ASN A 26 -2.72 18.08 -0.90
N PHE A 27 -1.49 18.55 -0.68
CA PHE A 27 -0.94 18.67 0.66
C PHE A 27 -1.01 20.11 1.15
N LEU A 28 -1.71 20.30 2.26
CA LEU A 28 -1.78 21.59 2.93
C LEU A 28 -0.74 21.61 4.04
N TRP A 29 0.47 22.05 3.68
CA TRP A 29 1.61 22.18 4.58
C TRP A 29 1.28 22.95 5.86
N THR A 30 0.50 24.03 5.76
CA THR A 30 0.09 24.86 6.90
C THR A 30 -0.79 24.15 7.92
N LYS A 31 -1.43 23.04 7.53
CA LYS A 31 -2.38 22.28 8.36
C LYS A 31 -1.95 20.83 8.58
N PHE A 32 -0.77 20.44 8.08
CA PHE A 32 -0.28 19.06 8.10
C PHE A 32 -1.37 18.04 7.71
N ARG A 33 -2.08 18.28 6.61
CA ARG A 33 -3.16 17.41 6.13
C ARG A 33 -3.13 17.25 4.62
N ASN A 34 -3.62 16.13 4.13
CA ASN A 34 -3.93 15.94 2.72
C ASN A 34 -5.43 16.13 2.51
N GLU A 35 -5.78 16.80 1.41
CA GLU A 35 -7.13 16.88 0.89
C GLU A 35 -7.18 16.05 -0.39
N ILE A 36 -8.12 15.10 -0.44
CA ILE A 36 -8.28 14.18 -1.55
C ILE A 36 -9.63 14.45 -2.20
N SER A 37 -9.60 14.77 -3.49
CA SER A 37 -10.79 15.15 -4.26
C SER A 37 -10.89 14.33 -5.53
N ALA A 38 -12.10 13.90 -5.91
CA ALA A 38 -12.34 13.36 -7.24
C ALA A 38 -12.29 14.48 -8.28
N LYS A 39 -11.50 14.28 -9.34
CA LYS A 39 -11.42 15.18 -10.48
C LYS A 39 -12.38 14.69 -11.55
N ARG A 40 -13.35 15.53 -11.90
CA ARG A 40 -14.34 15.21 -12.93
C ARG A 40 -13.86 15.62 -14.32
N PRO A 41 -14.40 15.02 -15.39
CA PRO A 41 -14.05 15.38 -16.78
C PRO A 41 -14.26 16.86 -17.11
N ASN A 42 -15.24 17.51 -16.47
CA ASN A 42 -15.55 18.94 -16.65
C ASN A 42 -14.57 19.89 -15.92
N GLY A 43 -13.52 19.36 -15.28
CA GLY A 43 -12.53 20.14 -14.53
C GLY A 43 -12.96 20.50 -13.10
N SER A 44 -14.19 20.21 -12.68
CA SER A 44 -14.60 20.38 -11.29
C SER A 44 -13.96 19.33 -10.38
N VAL A 45 -13.73 19.72 -9.12
CA VAL A 45 -13.21 18.84 -8.08
C VAL A 45 -14.25 18.64 -6.99
N LEU A 46 -14.49 17.39 -6.62
CA LEU A 46 -15.37 17.01 -5.51
C LEU A 46 -14.51 16.54 -4.33
N PRO A 47 -14.46 17.27 -3.21
CA PRO A 47 -13.78 16.82 -2.01
C PRO A 47 -14.38 15.51 -1.50
N LEU A 48 -13.55 14.49 -1.31
CA LEU A 48 -13.97 13.18 -0.81
C LEU A 48 -13.40 12.88 0.57
N TYR A 49 -12.14 13.23 0.80
CA TYR A 49 -11.43 12.86 2.03
C TYR A 49 -10.56 13.98 2.56
N VAL A 50 -10.36 13.95 3.87
CA VAL A 50 -9.32 14.68 4.58
C VAL A 50 -8.48 13.68 5.36
N MET A 51 -7.17 13.68 5.11
CA MET A 51 -6.21 12.90 5.90
C MET A 51 -5.39 13.82 6.79
N HIS A 52 -5.56 13.69 8.10
CA HIS A 52 -4.78 14.42 9.08
C HIS A 52 -3.48 13.69 9.41
N CYS A 53 -2.35 14.40 9.35
CA CYS A 53 -1.07 13.91 9.83
C CYS A 53 -0.87 14.39 11.27
N ARG A 54 -0.66 13.46 12.21
CA ARG A 54 -0.46 13.72 13.64
C ARG A 54 0.96 13.34 14.06
N PRO A 55 1.56 14.06 15.03
CA PRO A 55 2.87 13.72 15.57
C PRO A 55 2.84 12.43 16.40
N THR A 56 1.70 12.08 17.00
CA THR A 56 1.51 10.88 17.82
C THR A 56 0.74 9.78 17.06
N LYS A 57 0.98 8.51 17.38
CA LYS A 57 0.24 7.37 16.82
C LYS A 57 -1.27 7.44 17.14
N PRO A 58 -2.17 7.01 16.22
CA PRO A 58 -1.89 6.73 14.81
C PRO A 58 -1.56 8.03 14.07
N GLN A 59 -0.49 8.01 13.27
CA GLN A 59 0.01 9.23 12.63
C GLN A 59 -0.91 9.71 11.52
N LEU A 60 -1.69 8.83 10.90
CA LEU A 60 -2.57 9.17 9.79
C LEU A 60 -4.02 8.86 10.17
N ARG A 61 -4.90 9.86 10.11
CA ARG A 61 -6.34 9.71 10.36
C ARG A 61 -7.14 10.20 9.17
N TYR A 62 -8.09 9.41 8.71
CA TYR A 62 -8.87 9.67 7.50
C TYR A 62 -10.33 9.90 7.85
N GLU A 63 -10.89 10.96 7.26
CA GLU A 63 -12.29 11.37 7.42
C GLU A 63 -12.89 11.69 6.05
N ARG A 64 -14.21 11.52 5.93
CA ARG A 64 -14.99 12.05 4.81
C ARG A 64 -14.95 13.58 4.80
N ALA A 65 -14.85 14.17 3.61
CA ALA A 65 -14.86 15.63 3.48
C ALA A 65 -16.26 16.24 3.72
N SER A 66 -17.32 15.49 3.45
CA SER A 66 -18.72 15.95 3.53
C SER A 66 -19.21 16.16 4.96
N ASP A 67 -18.99 15.17 5.83
CA ASP A 67 -19.58 15.09 7.16
C ASP A 67 -18.55 14.84 8.28
N LYS A 68 -17.25 14.74 7.92
CA LYS A 68 -16.14 14.42 8.84
C LYS A 68 -16.26 13.04 9.50
N THR A 69 -17.07 12.16 8.92
CA THR A 69 -17.19 10.78 9.42
C THR A 69 -15.84 10.08 9.30
N TYR A 70 -15.41 9.46 10.39
CA TYR A 70 -14.17 8.70 10.45
C TYR A 70 -14.29 7.42 9.61
N ILE A 71 -13.32 7.19 8.71
CA ILE A 71 -13.31 6.01 7.83
C ILE A 71 -12.14 5.06 8.12
N GLY A 72 -11.08 5.57 8.75
CA GLY A 72 -9.91 4.75 9.04
C GLY A 72 -8.68 5.52 9.48
N LYS A 73 -7.63 4.76 9.73
CA LYS A 73 -6.32 5.26 10.16
C LYS A 73 -5.19 4.42 9.57
N GLY A 74 -4.03 5.05 9.41
CA GLY A 74 -2.76 4.43 9.08
C GLY A 74 -1.74 4.67 10.19
N SER A 75 -0.96 3.65 10.51
CA SER A 75 0.09 3.71 11.52
C SER A 75 1.44 3.41 10.87
N ILE A 76 2.39 4.31 11.13
CA ILE A 76 3.77 4.20 10.66
C ILE A 76 4.59 3.62 11.81
N ASN A 77 5.30 2.53 11.54
CA ASN A 77 6.17 1.90 12.52
C ASN A 77 7.58 2.48 12.43
N THR A 78 8.17 2.79 13.60
CA THR A 78 9.51 3.38 13.66
C THR A 78 10.60 2.35 13.32
N PHE A 79 10.43 1.10 13.76
CA PHE A 79 11.44 0.04 13.65
C PHE A 79 11.09 -1.07 12.66
N SER A 80 9.86 -1.08 12.17
CA SER A 80 9.39 -2.05 11.16
C SER A 80 9.09 -1.31 9.87
N ILE A 81 9.37 -1.96 8.75
CA ILE A 81 8.97 -1.48 7.44
C ILE A 81 7.50 -1.84 7.12
N SER A 82 6.83 -2.64 7.96
CA SER A 82 5.40 -2.90 7.85
C SER A 82 4.54 -1.69 8.22
N GLY A 83 3.35 -1.62 7.62
CA GLY A 83 2.33 -0.63 7.93
C GLY A 83 1.06 -1.27 8.45
N ASP A 84 0.40 -0.61 9.40
CA ASP A 84 -0.87 -1.09 9.94
C ASP A 84 -1.98 -0.08 9.62
N CYS A 85 -3.07 -0.55 9.03
CA CYS A 85 -4.24 0.25 8.71
C CYS A 85 -5.46 -0.31 9.44
N ILE A 86 -6.37 0.56 9.86
CA ILE A 86 -7.74 0.17 10.24
C ILE A 86 -8.69 0.89 9.32
N ILE A 87 -9.52 0.14 8.60
CA ILE A 87 -10.40 0.63 7.53
C ILE A 87 -11.79 0.10 7.82
N HIS A 88 -12.76 0.98 8.12
CA HIS A 88 -14.11 0.58 8.53
C HIS A 88 -14.13 -0.45 9.68
N GLY A 89 -13.18 -0.33 10.61
CA GLY A 89 -13.02 -1.25 11.75
C GLY A 89 -12.26 -2.55 11.44
N GLN A 90 -11.93 -2.82 10.18
CA GLN A 90 -11.14 -4.00 9.78
C GLN A 90 -9.65 -3.68 9.75
N GLU A 91 -8.84 -4.58 10.31
CA GLU A 91 -7.39 -4.46 10.29
C GLU A 91 -6.81 -4.89 8.94
N VAL A 92 -5.91 -4.08 8.39
CA VAL A 92 -5.16 -4.35 7.16
C VAL A 92 -3.68 -4.14 7.45
N ILE A 93 -2.90 -5.21 7.34
CA ILE A 93 -1.45 -5.18 7.58
C ILE A 93 -0.73 -5.17 6.23
N LEU A 94 -0.03 -4.08 5.93
CA LEU A 94 0.85 -3.94 4.77
C LEU A 94 2.18 -4.65 5.06
N LYS A 95 2.33 -5.88 4.57
CA LYS A 95 3.53 -6.69 4.80
C LYS A 95 4.55 -6.50 3.68
N PRO A 96 5.82 -6.17 4.01
CA PRO A 96 6.88 -6.08 3.01
C PRO A 96 7.21 -7.46 2.42
N LEU A 97 7.25 -7.59 1.09
CA LEU A 97 7.63 -8.86 0.44
C LEU A 97 9.15 -9.05 0.31
N LYS A 98 9.89 -7.98 0.02
CA LYS A 98 11.35 -8.02 -0.09
C LYS A 98 11.92 -6.74 0.51
N ARG A 99 13.11 -6.83 1.11
CA ARG A 99 13.78 -5.68 1.73
C ARG A 99 14.26 -4.64 0.71
N TRP A 100 14.61 -5.09 -0.50
CA TRP A 100 15.21 -4.28 -1.57
C TRP A 100 14.24 -3.89 -2.70
N LYS A 101 13.08 -4.54 -2.79
CA LYS A 101 11.97 -4.10 -3.66
C LYS A 101 10.85 -3.64 -2.75
N THR A 102 10.48 -2.37 -2.82
CA THR A 102 9.37 -1.77 -2.06
C THR A 102 8.03 -2.28 -2.58
N GLN A 103 7.78 -3.56 -2.33
CA GLN A 103 6.56 -4.27 -2.63
C GLN A 103 5.91 -4.69 -1.31
N TYR A 104 4.64 -4.37 -1.17
CA TYR A 104 3.85 -4.63 0.03
C TYR A 104 2.60 -5.40 -0.32
N ASN A 105 2.32 -6.46 0.44
CA ASN A 105 1.15 -7.30 0.26
C ASN A 105 0.18 -7.19 1.43
N TYR A 106 -1.10 -7.33 1.12
CA TYR A 106 -2.17 -7.47 2.09
C TYR A 106 -3.35 -8.22 1.48
N LEU A 107 -4.28 -8.66 2.32
CA LEU A 107 -5.58 -9.18 1.86
C LEU A 107 -6.58 -8.04 1.84
N SER A 108 -7.17 -7.79 0.68
CA SER A 108 -8.17 -6.74 0.48
C SER A 108 -9.50 -7.18 1.03
N HIS A 109 -10.01 -6.50 2.06
CA HIS A 109 -11.35 -6.78 2.58
C HIS A 109 -12.43 -6.30 1.61
N ALA A 110 -12.17 -5.19 0.91
CA ALA A 110 -13.08 -4.67 -0.11
C ALA A 110 -13.25 -5.62 -1.31
N LEU A 111 -12.28 -6.50 -1.56
CA LEU A 111 -12.32 -7.51 -2.64
C LEU A 111 -12.50 -8.94 -2.10
N GLY A 112 -13.08 -9.08 -0.90
CA GLY A 112 -13.44 -10.40 -0.36
C GLY A 112 -12.24 -11.27 0.05
N GLY A 113 -11.17 -10.65 0.53
CA GLY A 113 -9.95 -11.34 0.95
C GLY A 113 -8.96 -11.61 -0.18
N LEU A 114 -9.12 -10.98 -1.35
CA LEU A 114 -8.20 -11.12 -2.47
C LEU A 114 -6.78 -10.62 -2.09
N PRO A 115 -5.71 -11.36 -2.42
CA PRO A 115 -4.35 -10.86 -2.21
C PRO A 115 -4.02 -9.73 -3.18
N VAL A 116 -3.57 -8.62 -2.62
CA VAL A 116 -3.23 -7.39 -3.35
C VAL A 116 -1.82 -6.95 -3.02
N SER A 117 -1.11 -6.44 -4.03
CA SER A 117 0.24 -5.91 -3.91
C SER A 117 0.30 -4.42 -4.28
N TRP A 118 0.94 -3.61 -3.46
CA TRP A 118 1.47 -2.31 -3.85
C TRP A 118 2.94 -2.46 -4.26
N ILE A 119 3.28 -2.09 -5.50
CA ILE A 119 4.63 -2.06 -6.03
C ILE A 119 5.06 -0.60 -6.17
N ALA A 120 6.11 -0.20 -5.47
CA ALA A 120 6.68 1.15 -5.59
C ALA A 120 7.86 1.18 -6.57
N ASP A 121 7.79 2.11 -7.51
CA ASP A 121 8.86 2.54 -8.40
C ASP A 121 9.15 4.02 -8.14
N CYS A 122 10.31 4.30 -7.55
CA CYS A 122 10.65 5.62 -7.03
C CYS A 122 11.93 6.15 -7.67
N THR A 123 11.81 7.33 -8.28
CA THR A 123 12.94 8.17 -8.69
C THR A 123 13.14 9.30 -7.68
N LEU A 124 14.16 10.14 -7.86
CA LEU A 124 14.39 11.30 -6.98
C LEU A 124 13.23 12.31 -6.97
N LYS A 125 12.46 12.41 -8.06
CA LYS A 125 11.37 13.39 -8.23
C LYS A 125 9.98 12.76 -8.22
N LEU A 126 9.83 11.59 -8.85
CA LEU A 126 8.56 10.95 -9.09
C LEU A 126 8.50 9.58 -8.42
N TRP A 127 7.49 9.37 -7.59
CA TRP A 127 7.23 8.09 -6.93
C TRP A 127 5.90 7.54 -7.44
N ASN A 128 5.96 6.38 -8.06
CA ASN A 128 4.80 5.65 -8.53
C ASN A 128 4.57 4.44 -7.63
N PHE A 129 3.34 4.26 -7.19
CA PHE A 129 2.88 3.08 -6.48
C PHE A 129 1.79 2.43 -7.32
N VAL A 130 1.94 1.17 -7.69
CA VAL A 130 0.95 0.45 -8.48
C VAL A 130 0.34 -0.63 -7.60
N CYS A 131 -0.97 -0.54 -7.38
CA CYS A 131 -1.78 -1.53 -6.71
C CYS A 131 -2.26 -2.55 -7.74
N ILE A 132 -1.93 -3.82 -7.54
CA ILE A 132 -2.26 -4.93 -8.45
C ILE A 132 -2.88 -6.09 -7.69
N ASN A 133 -3.70 -6.87 -8.38
CA ASN A 133 -4.05 -8.22 -7.94
C ASN A 133 -2.76 -9.07 -7.92
N SER A 134 -2.42 -9.65 -6.76
CA SER A 134 -1.19 -10.43 -6.62
C SER A 134 -1.18 -11.70 -7.48
N ASP A 135 -2.35 -12.27 -7.76
CA ASP A 135 -2.49 -13.53 -8.50
C ASP A 135 -2.53 -13.29 -10.01
N THR A 136 -3.39 -12.38 -10.47
CA THR A 136 -3.59 -12.12 -11.92
C THR A 136 -2.62 -11.07 -12.49
N GLN A 137 -1.93 -10.31 -11.63
CA GLN A 137 -1.12 -9.14 -11.99
C GLN A 137 -1.93 -8.01 -12.67
N GLU A 138 -3.25 -8.07 -12.63
CA GLU A 138 -4.11 -7.01 -13.15
C GLU A 138 -4.04 -5.78 -12.26
N PRO A 139 -3.94 -4.57 -12.84
CA PRO A 139 -3.85 -3.37 -12.05
C PRO A 139 -5.22 -2.96 -11.50
N ILE A 140 -5.21 -2.52 -10.24
CA ILE A 140 -6.39 -2.03 -9.50
C ILE A 140 -6.35 -0.51 -9.46
N ALA A 141 -5.19 0.04 -9.08
CA ALA A 141 -4.98 1.48 -9.00
C ALA A 141 -3.50 1.85 -9.14
N LYS A 142 -3.22 3.12 -9.40
CA LYS A 142 -1.88 3.71 -9.39
C LYS A 142 -1.92 5.00 -8.59
N PHE A 143 -1.01 5.17 -7.64
CA PHE A 143 -0.76 6.42 -6.96
C PHE A 143 0.56 7.02 -7.46
N SER A 144 0.50 8.17 -8.11
CA SER A 144 1.66 8.89 -8.65
C SER A 144 1.90 10.14 -7.84
N VAL A 145 3.11 10.32 -7.31
CA VAL A 145 3.48 11.41 -6.40
C VAL A 145 4.66 12.15 -6.99
N ASN A 146 4.53 13.47 -7.15
CA ASN A 146 5.65 14.35 -7.44
C ASN A 146 6.16 14.91 -6.12
N PHE A 147 7.24 14.34 -5.60
CA PHE A 147 7.76 14.66 -4.27
C PHE A 147 8.20 16.13 -4.14
N TRP A 148 8.51 16.78 -5.27
CA TRP A 148 8.94 18.19 -5.31
C TRP A 148 7.77 19.16 -5.53
N ALA A 149 6.55 18.67 -5.70
CA ALA A 149 5.40 19.54 -5.88
C ALA A 149 4.99 20.19 -4.56
N LEU A 150 4.83 21.52 -4.58
CA LEU A 150 4.50 22.31 -3.39
C LEU A 150 3.00 22.27 -3.01
N LYS A 151 2.10 21.96 -3.96
CA LYS A 151 0.64 22.01 -3.75
C LYS A 151 -0.06 20.68 -4.06
N GLU A 152 0.06 20.22 -5.31
CA GLU A 152 -0.50 18.93 -5.76
C GLU A 152 0.56 17.86 -5.64
N VAL A 153 0.54 17.13 -4.51
CA VAL A 153 1.59 16.17 -4.19
C VAL A 153 1.42 14.87 -4.97
N GLY A 154 0.20 14.51 -5.38
CA GLY A 154 0.01 13.32 -6.18
C GLY A 154 -1.41 13.10 -6.68
N ASN A 155 -1.57 11.99 -7.40
CA ASN A 155 -2.79 11.60 -8.08
C ASN A 155 -2.99 10.09 -7.98
N ILE A 156 -4.19 9.66 -7.59
CA ILE A 156 -4.60 8.26 -7.58
C ILE A 156 -5.49 8.01 -8.81
N TYR A 157 -5.12 7.03 -9.61
CA TYR A 157 -5.82 6.59 -10.80
C TYR A 157 -6.34 5.18 -10.56
N PHE A 158 -7.64 4.95 -10.71
CA PHE A 158 -8.19 3.60 -10.67
C PHE A 158 -8.23 3.01 -12.08
N ALA A 159 -8.10 1.68 -12.17
CA ALA A 159 -8.17 0.99 -13.46
C ALA A 159 -9.58 0.97 -14.05
N LYS A 160 -10.61 1.12 -13.21
CA LYS A 160 -12.03 1.12 -13.58
C LYS A 160 -12.61 2.54 -13.53
N PHE A 161 -13.77 2.72 -14.18
CA PHE A 161 -14.57 3.94 -14.09
C PHE A 161 -15.23 4.09 -12.71
N GLU A 162 -15.63 5.31 -12.35
CA GLU A 162 -16.19 5.63 -11.04
C GLU A 162 -17.41 4.77 -10.68
N GLU A 163 -18.29 4.51 -11.65
CA GLU A 163 -19.52 3.73 -11.48
C GLU A 163 -19.25 2.25 -11.15
N ALA A 164 -18.05 1.76 -11.49
CA ALA A 164 -17.64 0.37 -11.28
C ALA A 164 -16.72 0.20 -10.06
N ILE A 165 -16.47 1.28 -9.30
CA ILE A 165 -15.63 1.26 -8.10
C ILE A 165 -16.53 1.36 -6.87
N ASP A 166 -16.56 0.27 -6.11
CA ASP A 166 -17.20 0.30 -4.80
C ASP A 166 -16.50 1.28 -3.85
N GLU A 167 -17.29 1.95 -3.01
CA GLU A 167 -16.79 2.94 -2.06
C GLU A 167 -15.78 2.33 -1.08
N ARG A 168 -15.99 1.08 -0.65
CA ARG A 168 -15.05 0.39 0.24
C ARG A 168 -13.70 0.15 -0.42
N LEU A 169 -13.71 -0.21 -1.71
CA LEU A 169 -12.47 -0.36 -2.48
C LEU A 169 -11.75 0.97 -2.64
N ARG A 170 -12.50 2.04 -2.92
CA ARG A 170 -11.94 3.40 -3.02
C ARG A 170 -11.27 3.80 -1.71
N ASP A 171 -11.92 3.58 -0.58
CA ASP A 171 -11.39 3.89 0.75
C ASP A 171 -10.13 3.09 1.06
N GLU A 172 -10.17 1.79 0.76
CA GLU A 172 -9.05 0.89 1.00
C GLU A 172 -7.81 1.31 0.20
N VAL A 173 -7.98 1.62 -1.09
CA VAL A 173 -6.90 2.11 -1.96
C VAL A 173 -6.34 3.45 -1.47
N VAL A 174 -7.22 4.40 -1.08
CA VAL A 174 -6.79 5.72 -0.58
C VAL A 174 -5.99 5.58 0.71
N ILE A 175 -6.49 4.81 1.67
CA ILE A 175 -5.85 4.66 2.99
C ILE A 175 -4.53 3.89 2.85
N THR A 176 -4.52 2.76 2.16
CA THR A 176 -3.31 1.94 2.01
C THR A 176 -2.24 2.64 1.18
N GLY A 177 -2.61 3.29 0.07
CA GLY A 177 -1.69 4.01 -0.81
C GLY A 177 -1.03 5.22 -0.12
N LEU A 178 -1.82 6.03 0.60
CA LEU A 178 -1.27 7.15 1.36
C LEU A 178 -0.45 6.68 2.56
N THR A 179 -0.90 5.66 3.28
CA THR A 179 -0.12 5.09 4.40
C THR A 179 1.25 4.62 3.91
N LEU A 180 1.30 3.95 2.75
CA LEU A 180 2.54 3.49 2.16
C LEU A 180 3.47 4.64 1.76
N LEU A 181 2.94 5.72 1.18
CA LEU A 181 3.72 6.93 0.89
C LEU A 181 4.44 7.43 2.16
N TYR A 182 3.71 7.60 3.25
CA TYR A 182 4.28 8.13 4.49
C TYR A 182 5.25 7.15 5.18
N ILE A 183 5.01 5.85 5.09
CA ILE A 183 5.99 4.83 5.52
C ILE A 183 7.30 5.02 4.76
N MET A 184 7.24 5.16 3.43
CA MET A 184 8.43 5.33 2.60
C MET A 184 9.12 6.68 2.83
N THR A 185 8.38 7.78 2.94
CA THR A 185 8.95 9.11 3.24
C THR A 185 9.67 9.12 4.60
N THR A 186 9.10 8.46 5.62
CA THR A 186 9.72 8.37 6.95
C THR A 186 11.01 7.55 6.91
N ARG A 187 11.06 6.48 6.09
CA ARG A 187 12.26 5.64 5.94
C ARG A 187 13.43 6.37 5.31
N ILE A 188 13.19 7.18 4.28
CA ILE A 188 14.28 7.88 3.57
C ILE A 188 14.86 9.00 4.44
N ASN A 189 14.04 9.65 5.26
CA ASN A 189 14.48 10.73 6.16
C ASN A 189 15.10 10.21 7.48
N ASN A 190 15.04 8.90 7.76
CA ASN A 190 15.65 8.30 8.96
C ASN A 190 16.52 7.09 8.60
N PRO A 191 17.72 7.31 8.04
CA PRO A 191 18.64 6.24 7.66
C PRO A 191 19.19 5.44 8.85
N PHE A 192 19.04 5.92 10.10
CA PHE A 192 19.47 5.20 11.31
C PHE A 192 18.58 4.00 11.68
N ASN A 193 17.44 3.78 10.99
CA ASN A 193 16.56 2.62 11.18
C ASN A 193 16.96 1.37 10.38
N LEU A 194 18.11 1.39 9.68
CA LEU A 194 18.63 0.26 8.90
C LEU A 194 18.96 -1.03 9.71
N PRO A 195 19.28 -1.00 11.03
CA PRO A 195 19.56 -2.25 11.77
C PRO A 195 18.31 -3.08 12.07
N GLY A 196 17.14 -2.45 12.28
CA GLY A 196 15.87 -3.17 12.55
C GLY A 196 15.31 -3.89 11.33
N ALA A 197 15.59 -3.35 10.13
CA ALA A 197 15.27 -4.00 8.86
C ALA A 197 16.08 -5.30 8.65
N ALA A 198 17.18 -5.54 9.38
CA ALA A 198 17.94 -6.79 9.32
C ALA A 198 17.23 -7.97 10.00
N PHE A 199 16.26 -7.73 10.89
CA PHE A 199 15.57 -8.75 11.67
C PHE A 199 14.08 -8.96 11.32
N ALA A 200 13.48 -8.11 10.48
CA ALA A 200 12.10 -8.29 10.04
C ALA A 200 11.98 -9.46 9.02
N LYS A 201 11.24 -10.52 9.37
CA LYS A 201 10.95 -11.64 8.46
C LYS A 201 9.99 -11.18 7.35
N PRO A 202 10.38 -11.23 6.06
CA PRO A 202 9.44 -11.05 4.96
C PRO A 202 8.43 -12.19 4.96
N GLY A 203 7.15 -11.90 4.76
CA GLY A 203 6.09 -12.91 4.74
C GLY A 203 5.19 -12.73 3.53
N ARG A 204 5.00 -13.80 2.74
CA ARG A 204 3.87 -13.88 1.81
C ARG A 204 2.59 -13.98 2.63
N VAL A 205 1.53 -13.35 2.18
CA VAL A 205 0.19 -13.63 2.71
C VAL A 205 -0.41 -14.69 1.79
N GLU A 206 -0.08 -15.95 2.04
CA GLU A 206 -0.86 -17.06 1.50
C GLU A 206 -2.19 -17.09 2.26
N GLY A 207 -3.31 -17.19 1.55
CA GLY A 207 -4.61 -17.42 2.18
C GLY A 207 -4.59 -18.75 2.92
N ASP A 208 -4.98 -18.73 4.20
CA ASP A 208 -5.09 -19.93 5.03
C ASP A 208 -5.99 -20.97 4.37
N LYS A 209 -5.38 -22.05 3.89
CA LYS A 209 -6.02 -23.34 3.68
C LYS A 209 -5.19 -24.41 4.40
N ASN A 210 -5.69 -24.81 5.57
CA ASN A 210 -5.45 -26.06 6.29
C ASN A 210 -4.06 -26.72 6.19
N SER A 211 -3.31 -26.73 7.29
CA SER A 211 -2.93 -27.94 8.04
C SER A 211 -1.72 -27.67 8.93
N THR A 212 -1.94 -27.50 10.22
CA THR A 212 -0.92 -27.72 11.24
C THR A 212 -1.37 -28.89 12.09
N ALA A 213 -0.89 -30.09 11.77
CA ALA A 213 -0.63 -31.15 12.73
C ALA A 213 -0.03 -32.36 11.98
N SER A 214 1.28 -32.36 11.76
CA SER A 214 2.08 -33.58 11.91
C SER A 214 3.57 -33.22 11.83
N SER A 215 4.22 -33.19 12.99
CA SER A 215 5.64 -33.56 13.21
C SER A 215 6.08 -33.12 14.61
N MET A 216 5.78 -33.95 15.59
CA MET A 216 6.65 -34.10 16.76
C MET A 216 6.88 -35.59 16.94
N GLU A 217 8.01 -36.05 16.43
CA GLU A 217 8.61 -37.32 16.84
C GLU A 217 10.06 -37.02 17.22
N ASN A 218 10.39 -37.33 18.48
CA ASN A 218 11.57 -38.08 18.92
C ASN A 218 12.14 -37.56 20.25
N GLU A 219 11.82 -38.25 21.35
CA GLU A 219 12.82 -38.54 22.39
C GLU A 219 12.93 -40.07 22.57
N PRO A 220 14.14 -40.64 22.66
CA PRO A 220 14.34 -42.06 22.90
C PRO A 220 14.36 -42.36 24.40
N VAL A 221 13.49 -43.26 24.85
CA VAL A 221 13.61 -43.86 26.19
C VAL A 221 14.47 -45.11 26.10
N MET A 222 15.67 -45.03 26.68
CA MET A 222 16.57 -46.16 26.92
C MET A 222 15.91 -47.17 27.87
N GLN A 223 15.76 -48.41 27.41
CA GLN A 223 15.53 -49.59 28.24
C GLN A 223 16.86 -50.30 28.56
N GLY A 224 17.00 -50.74 29.81
CA GLY A 224 17.98 -51.72 30.29
C GLY A 224 17.72 -51.93 31.78
N VAL A 225 16.92 -52.91 32.21
CA VAL A 225 17.22 -54.35 32.39
C VAL A 225 18.43 -54.58 33.32
N LYS A 226 18.17 -54.70 34.62
CA LYS A 226 18.18 -55.97 35.38
C LYS A 226 17.54 -55.78 36.76
#